data_AF-A0A6I9LAW3-F1
#
_entry.id   AF-A0A6I9LAW3-F1
#
_cell.length_a   1.000
_cell.length_b   1.000
_cell.length_c   1.000
_cell.angle_alpha   90.00
_cell.angle_beta   90.00
_cell.angle_gamma   90.00
#
_symmetry.space_group_name_H-M   'P 1'
#
loop_
_entity.id
_entity.type
_entity.pdbx_description
1 polymer ?
#
loop_
_entity_poly.entity_id
_entity_poly.type
_entity_poly.pdbx_seq_one_letter_code
_entity_poly.pdbx_strand_id
1 'polypeptide(L)'
;MEPLKVEKFKTADRGNGLRAVVPLRPGELLFRSDPLAYTVCKGSRGVVCDRCLLGKEKLMRCSQCRIAKYCSAKCQKKAWPDHKRECKCLKSCKPRYPPDSVRLLGRAVVRLMDEKPSESEKLYSFYDLESSRVDWTGNTGEGMVVIEQYPWKDG
;
A
#
# COMPACT_ATOMS: atom_id res chain seq x y z
N MET A 1 -12.97 -2.47 -24.17
CA MET A 1 -13.07 -2.52 -22.68
C MET A 1 -14.48 -2.08 -22.35
N GLU A 2 -15.23 -2.86 -21.56
CA GLU A 2 -16.58 -2.45 -21.17
C GLU A 2 -16.54 -1.10 -20.43
N PRO A 3 -17.53 -0.21 -20.66
CA PRO A 3 -17.60 1.05 -19.95
C PRO A 3 -17.79 0.80 -18.45
N LEU A 4 -17.20 1.67 -17.63
CA LEU A 4 -17.37 1.60 -16.19
C LEU A 4 -18.82 1.86 -15.82
N LYS A 5 -19.33 1.09 -14.85
CA LYS A 5 -20.70 1.22 -14.31
C LYS A 5 -20.79 2.21 -13.16
N VAL A 6 -19.65 2.76 -12.75
CA VAL A 6 -19.50 3.74 -11.68
C VAL A 6 -18.58 4.88 -12.10
N GLU A 7 -18.80 6.06 -11.55
CA GLU A 7 -17.94 7.23 -11.76
C GLU A 7 -17.70 8.01 -10.46
N LYS A 8 -16.57 8.72 -10.39
CA LYS A 8 -16.25 9.67 -9.32
C LYS A 8 -17.18 10.88 -9.42
N PHE A 9 -17.70 11.34 -8.29
CA PHE A 9 -18.46 12.58 -8.19
C PHE A 9 -18.17 13.31 -6.87
N LYS A 10 -18.50 14.60 -6.78
CA LYS A 10 -18.45 15.36 -5.51
C LYS A 10 -19.79 15.23 -4.78
N THR A 11 -19.73 14.87 -3.51
CA THR A 11 -20.89 14.83 -2.61
C THR A 11 -21.18 16.23 -2.05
N ALA A 12 -22.33 16.40 -1.40
CA ALA A 12 -22.72 17.69 -0.80
C ALA A 12 -21.89 18.05 0.45
N ASP A 13 -21.56 17.05 1.29
CA ASP A 13 -21.05 17.24 2.65
C ASP A 13 -19.90 16.29 3.05
N ARG A 14 -19.46 15.38 2.18
CA ARG A 14 -18.52 14.29 2.52
C ARG A 14 -17.33 14.16 1.55
N GLY A 15 -17.02 15.23 0.81
CA GLY A 15 -15.94 15.20 -0.19
C GLY A 15 -16.30 14.40 -1.44
N ASN A 16 -15.38 13.56 -1.93
CA ASN A 16 -15.58 12.77 -3.15
C ASN A 16 -16.29 11.43 -2.86
N GLY A 17 -17.04 10.92 -3.83
CA GLY A 17 -17.70 9.62 -3.76
C GLY A 17 -17.75 8.90 -5.12
N LEU A 18 -18.32 7.70 -5.13
CA LEU A 18 -18.66 6.94 -6.33
C LEU A 18 -20.17 6.86 -6.49
N ARG A 19 -20.68 7.07 -7.70
CA ARG A 19 -22.10 6.88 -8.05
C ARG A 19 -22.25 5.92 -9.23
N ALA A 20 -23.39 5.25 -9.30
CA ALA A 20 -23.74 4.43 -10.44
C ALA A 20 -24.08 5.31 -11.66
N VAL A 21 -23.63 4.91 -12.84
CA VAL A 21 -24.00 5.56 -14.12
C VAL A 21 -25.03 4.74 -14.92
N VAL A 22 -25.35 3.54 -14.43
CA VAL A 22 -26.36 2.62 -14.98
C VAL A 22 -27.11 1.93 -13.84
N PRO A 23 -28.32 1.38 -14.06
CA PRO A 23 -28.99 0.53 -13.07
C PRO A 23 -28.14 -0.69 -12.71
N LEU A 24 -28.07 -1.01 -11.42
CA LEU A 24 -27.25 -2.11 -10.89
C LEU A 24 -28.13 -3.21 -10.29
N ARG A 25 -27.67 -4.47 -10.38
CA ARG A 25 -28.32 -5.63 -9.76
C ARG A 25 -27.53 -6.18 -8.56
N PRO A 26 -28.18 -6.82 -7.58
CA PRO A 26 -27.48 -7.52 -6.50
C PRO A 26 -26.48 -8.55 -7.04
N GLY A 27 -25.25 -8.53 -6.52
CA GLY A 27 -24.15 -9.40 -6.94
C GLY A 27 -23.36 -8.93 -8.18
N GLU A 28 -23.71 -7.77 -8.75
CA GLU A 28 -23.03 -7.24 -9.93
C GLU A 28 -21.62 -6.71 -9.60
N LEU A 29 -20.62 -7.14 -10.37
CA LEU A 29 -19.24 -6.67 -10.24
C LEU A 29 -19.10 -5.23 -10.76
N LEU A 30 -18.77 -4.30 -9.87
CA LEU A 30 -18.60 -2.88 -10.22
C LEU A 30 -17.16 -2.51 -10.57
N PHE A 31 -16.20 -3.01 -9.79
CA PHE A 31 -14.79 -2.74 -9.95
C PHE A 31 -13.96 -3.84 -9.27
N ARG A 32 -12.75 -4.08 -9.77
CA ARG A 32 -11.76 -4.95 -9.13
C ARG A 32 -10.39 -4.30 -9.26
N SER A 33 -9.55 -4.48 -8.26
CA SER A 33 -8.24 -3.84 -8.24
C SER A 33 -7.22 -4.64 -7.45
N ASP A 34 -6.00 -4.72 -7.97
CA ASP A 34 -4.84 -5.05 -7.15
C ASP A 34 -4.41 -3.82 -6.34
N PRO A 35 -3.84 -3.98 -5.14
CA PRO A 35 -3.44 -2.83 -4.33
C PRO A 35 -2.29 -2.03 -4.99
N LEU A 36 -2.31 -0.70 -4.83
CA LEU A 36 -1.15 0.15 -5.16
C LEU A 36 0.09 -0.33 -4.39
N ALA A 37 -0.09 -0.57 -3.10
CA ALA A 37 0.89 -1.18 -2.22
C ALA A 37 0.17 -1.95 -1.09
N TYR A 38 0.79 -3.00 -0.59
CA TYR A 38 0.31 -3.75 0.58
C TYR A 38 1.49 -4.35 1.35
N THR A 39 1.24 -4.73 2.59
CA THR A 39 2.21 -5.48 3.41
C THR A 39 1.50 -6.40 4.39
N VAL A 40 2.21 -7.43 4.87
CA VAL A 40 1.69 -8.32 5.92
C VAL A 40 1.73 -7.60 7.27
N CYS A 41 0.60 -7.63 7.99
CA CYS A 41 0.48 -7.05 9.32
C CYS A 41 1.39 -7.74 10.34
N LYS A 42 1.71 -7.04 11.43
CA LYS A 42 2.60 -7.51 12.49
C LYS A 42 2.21 -8.89 13.03
N GLY A 43 0.93 -9.12 13.29
CA GLY A 43 0.43 -10.38 13.87
C GLY A 43 0.51 -11.59 12.93
N SER A 44 0.49 -11.38 11.61
CA SER A 44 0.55 -12.48 10.63
C SER A 44 1.94 -12.70 10.04
N ARG A 45 2.93 -11.88 10.44
CA ARG A 45 4.26 -11.90 9.86
C ARG A 45 4.95 -13.23 10.10
N GLY A 46 5.34 -13.86 9.00
CA GLY A 46 6.02 -15.14 9.03
C GLY A 46 5.13 -16.34 9.37
N VAL A 47 3.80 -16.13 9.43
CA VAL A 47 2.75 -17.15 9.45
C VAL A 47 2.09 -17.26 8.06
N VAL A 48 1.97 -16.13 7.35
CA VAL A 48 1.50 -16.07 5.96
C VAL A 48 2.61 -15.67 4.99
N CYS A 49 2.39 -15.97 3.71
CA CYS A 49 3.25 -15.52 2.61
C CYS A 49 3.17 -13.99 2.41
N ASP A 50 4.31 -13.30 2.36
CA ASP A 50 4.42 -11.85 2.09
C ASP A 50 3.83 -11.42 0.73
N ARG A 51 3.55 -12.36 -0.17
CA ARG A 51 2.92 -12.08 -1.48
C ARG A 51 1.45 -12.44 -1.56
N CYS A 52 1.11 -13.72 -1.37
CA CYS A 52 -0.26 -14.19 -1.59
C CYS A 52 -1.13 -14.16 -0.34
N LEU A 53 -0.57 -13.77 0.81
CA LEU A 53 -1.26 -13.67 2.10
C LEU A 53 -1.87 -14.98 2.62
N LEU A 54 -1.60 -16.11 1.96
CA LEU A 54 -2.03 -17.43 2.42
C LEU A 54 -1.09 -17.98 3.48
N GLY A 55 -1.68 -18.57 4.53
CA GLY A 55 -0.97 -19.34 5.55
C GLY A 55 -0.41 -20.65 5.01
N LYS A 56 0.78 -21.02 5.49
CA LYS A 56 1.43 -22.32 5.21
C LYS A 56 2.24 -22.76 6.41
N GLU A 57 2.30 -24.07 6.65
CA GLU A 57 3.12 -24.66 7.72
C GLU A 57 4.60 -24.30 7.60
N LYS A 58 5.12 -24.30 6.36
CA LYS A 58 6.51 -23.96 6.06
C LYS A 58 6.56 -22.80 5.09
N LEU A 59 7.27 -21.75 5.48
CA LEU A 59 7.55 -20.59 4.65
C LEU A 59 9.06 -20.41 4.49
N MET A 60 9.48 -20.08 3.27
CA MET A 60 10.87 -19.80 2.95
C MET A 60 11.16 -18.32 3.16
N ARG A 61 12.17 -18.01 3.96
CA ARG A 61 12.59 -16.61 4.18
C ARG A 61 13.44 -16.10 3.02
N CYS A 62 13.31 -14.81 2.72
CA CYS A 62 14.30 -14.09 1.91
C CYS A 62 15.71 -14.26 2.52
N SER A 63 16.69 -14.69 1.73
CA SER A 63 18.05 -14.94 2.23
C SER A 63 18.77 -13.65 2.68
N GLN A 64 18.44 -12.52 2.05
CA GLN A 64 19.10 -11.23 2.31
C GLN A 64 18.57 -10.56 3.58
N CYS A 65 17.27 -10.24 3.64
CA CYS A 65 16.69 -9.55 4.81
C CYS A 65 16.29 -10.53 5.92
N ARG A 66 16.03 -11.81 5.62
CA ARG A 66 15.50 -12.83 6.55
C ARG A 66 14.18 -12.44 7.25
N ILE A 67 13.48 -11.43 6.74
CA ILE A 67 12.22 -10.91 7.30
C ILE A 67 11.03 -11.34 6.46
N ALA A 68 11.03 -10.99 5.16
CA ALA A 68 9.97 -11.42 4.26
C ALA A 68 9.99 -12.95 4.09
N LYS A 69 8.82 -13.60 4.18
CA LYS A 69 8.68 -15.05 4.00
C LYS A 69 7.69 -15.37 2.89
N TYR A 70 7.92 -16.45 2.15
CA TYR A 70 7.15 -16.81 0.97
C TYR A 70 6.78 -18.30 0.99
N CYS A 71 5.59 -18.62 0.48
CA CYS A 71 5.12 -20.00 0.37
C CYS A 71 5.77 -20.80 -0.77
N SER A 72 6.44 -20.13 -1.72
CA SER A 72 7.06 -20.77 -2.89
C SER A 72 8.08 -19.85 -3.56
N ALA A 73 8.98 -20.44 -4.35
CA ALA A 73 9.95 -19.69 -5.15
C ALA A 73 9.24 -18.79 -6.17
N LYS A 74 8.07 -19.24 -6.67
CA LYS A 74 7.18 -18.45 -7.53
C LYS A 74 6.72 -17.17 -6.83
N CYS A 75 6.24 -17.27 -5.58
CA CYS A 75 5.82 -16.11 -4.82
C CYS A 75 6.99 -15.17 -4.50
N GLN A 76 8.15 -15.72 -4.15
CA GLN A 76 9.36 -14.91 -3.91
C GLN A 76 9.79 -14.15 -5.17
N LYS A 77 9.88 -14.82 -6.33
CA LYS A 77 10.26 -14.21 -7.60
C LYS A 77 9.28 -13.12 -8.02
N LYS A 78 7.98 -13.36 -7.91
CA LYS A 78 6.94 -12.38 -8.27
C LYS A 78 6.86 -11.18 -7.32
N ALA A 79 7.26 -11.33 -6.06
CA ALA A 79 7.29 -10.21 -5.10
C ALA A 79 8.58 -9.39 -5.17
N TRP A 80 9.59 -9.87 -5.90
CA TRP A 80 10.91 -9.25 -5.91
C TRP A 80 10.93 -7.79 -6.39
N PRO A 81 10.20 -7.39 -7.44
CA PRO A 81 10.17 -5.97 -7.85
C PRO A 81 9.79 -5.04 -6.70
N ASP A 82 8.70 -5.34 -5.99
CA ASP A 82 8.21 -4.52 -4.88
C ASP A 82 9.08 -4.67 -3.60
N HIS A 83 9.71 -5.84 -3.42
CA HIS A 83 10.54 -6.12 -2.25
C HIS A 83 11.97 -5.59 -2.37
N LYS A 84 12.52 -5.46 -3.58
CA LYS A 84 13.96 -5.23 -3.83
C LYS A 84 14.49 -4.01 -3.08
N ARG A 85 13.77 -2.88 -3.13
CA ARG A 85 14.18 -1.63 -2.45
C ARG A 85 14.05 -1.74 -0.94
N GLU A 86 12.93 -2.27 -0.41
CA GLU A 86 12.74 -2.42 1.04
C GLU A 86 13.65 -3.50 1.67
N CYS A 87 14.14 -4.46 0.88
CA CYS A 87 14.95 -5.58 1.39
C CYS A 87 16.18 -5.11 2.17
N LYS A 88 16.88 -4.09 1.65
CA LYS A 88 18.06 -3.51 2.30
C LYS A 88 17.69 -2.79 3.60
N CYS A 89 16.62 -1.99 3.59
CA CYS A 89 16.11 -1.28 4.77
C CYS A 89 15.69 -2.26 5.88
N LEU A 90 14.95 -3.31 5.51
CA LEU A 90 14.55 -4.35 6.46
C LEU A 90 15.76 -5.08 7.06
N LYS A 91 16.81 -5.32 6.26
CA LYS A 91 18.05 -5.92 6.77
C LYS A 91 18.73 -5.03 7.82
N SER A 92 18.77 -3.71 7.61
CA SER A 92 19.45 -2.76 8.49
C SER A 92 18.68 -2.41 9.76
N CYS A 93 17.35 -2.55 9.78
CA CYS A 93 16.54 -2.19 10.95
C CYS A 93 16.64 -3.20 12.12
N LYS A 94 17.20 -4.39 11.90
CA LYS A 94 17.23 -5.46 12.92
C LYS A 94 17.93 -5.03 14.22
N PRO A 95 17.42 -5.46 15.39
CA PRO A 95 16.25 -6.33 15.60
C PRO A 95 14.91 -5.59 15.53
N ARG A 96 14.91 -4.26 15.36
CA ARG A 96 13.71 -3.45 15.27
C ARG A 96 13.01 -3.67 13.93
N TYR A 97 11.69 -3.68 13.95
CA TYR A 97 10.89 -3.79 12.74
C TYR A 97 9.97 -2.57 12.66
N PRO A 98 9.87 -1.89 11.50
CA PRO A 98 9.08 -0.68 11.37
C PRO A 98 7.58 -0.96 11.61
N PRO A 99 6.79 0.02 12.08
CA PRO A 99 5.34 -0.09 12.08
C PRO A 99 4.80 -0.46 10.69
N ASP A 100 3.66 -1.15 10.64
CA ASP A 100 3.09 -1.64 9.38
C ASP A 100 2.78 -0.49 8.41
N SER A 101 2.33 0.66 8.93
CA SER A 101 2.10 1.89 8.17
C SER A 101 3.38 2.43 7.51
N VAL A 102 4.52 2.40 8.22
CA VAL A 102 5.81 2.85 7.68
C VAL A 102 6.27 1.96 6.54
N ARG A 103 6.14 0.63 6.68
CA ARG A 103 6.48 -0.30 5.59
C ARG A 103 5.53 -0.16 4.39
N LEU A 104 4.23 0.05 4.65
CA LEU A 104 3.23 0.28 3.60
C LEU A 104 3.55 1.55 2.82
N LEU A 105 3.81 2.67 3.51
CA LEU A 105 4.16 3.95 2.88
C LEU A 105 5.46 3.83 2.08
N GLY A 106 6.48 3.15 2.61
CA GLY A 106 7.72 2.90 1.87
C GLY A 106 7.48 2.16 0.55
N ARG A 107 6.56 1.20 0.52
CA ARG A 107 6.16 0.51 -0.73
C ARG A 107 5.37 1.41 -1.67
N ALA A 108 4.46 2.23 -1.16
CA ALA A 108 3.72 3.21 -1.96
C ALA A 108 4.67 4.20 -2.63
N VAL A 109 5.62 4.79 -1.89
CA VAL A 109 6.64 5.70 -2.43
C VAL A 109 7.44 5.03 -3.54
N VAL A 110 7.92 3.80 -3.32
CA VAL A 110 8.64 3.05 -4.36
C VAL A 110 7.79 2.89 -5.62
N ARG A 111 6.52 2.51 -5.47
CA ARG A 111 5.61 2.26 -6.59
C ARG A 111 5.27 3.53 -7.37
N LEU A 112 5.16 4.67 -6.69
CA LEU A 112 4.92 5.99 -7.29
C LEU A 112 6.15 6.51 -8.03
N MET A 113 7.37 6.19 -7.55
CA MET A 113 8.62 6.54 -8.23
C MET A 113 8.88 5.75 -9.51
N ASP A 114 8.23 4.60 -9.70
CA ASP A 114 8.43 3.76 -10.90
C ASP A 114 7.72 4.33 -12.16
N GLU A 115 7.06 5.50 -12.07
CA GLU A 115 6.36 6.29 -13.10
C GLU A 115 5.33 5.55 -13.98
N LYS A 116 5.17 4.25 -13.77
CA LYS A 116 4.16 3.42 -14.43
C LYS A 116 2.83 3.59 -13.73
N PRO A 117 1.78 4.11 -14.39
CA PRO A 117 0.46 4.21 -13.81
C PRO A 117 0.00 2.88 -13.24
N SER A 118 -0.61 2.91 -12.06
CA SER A 118 -1.22 1.72 -11.47
C SER A 118 -2.70 1.67 -11.85
N GLU A 119 -3.20 0.51 -12.29
CA GLU A 119 -4.64 0.30 -12.50
C GLU A 119 -5.47 0.53 -11.22
N SER A 120 -4.82 0.45 -10.04
CA SER A 120 -5.43 0.81 -8.76
C SER A 120 -5.81 2.26 -8.63
N GLU A 121 -5.21 3.13 -9.44
CA GLU A 121 -5.41 4.58 -9.39
C GLU A 121 -6.38 5.07 -10.48
N LYS A 122 -7.00 4.15 -11.23
CA LYS A 122 -7.86 4.47 -12.39
C LYS A 122 -9.02 5.41 -12.08
N LEU A 123 -9.62 5.29 -10.89
CA LEU A 123 -10.75 6.14 -10.46
C LEU A 123 -10.30 7.29 -9.54
N TYR A 124 -9.16 7.12 -8.87
CA TYR A 124 -8.71 7.97 -7.78
C TYR A 124 -7.24 7.68 -7.48
N SER A 125 -6.37 8.69 -7.52
CA SER A 125 -4.93 8.51 -7.29
C SER A 125 -4.55 8.57 -5.81
N PHE A 126 -3.32 8.16 -5.47
CA PHE A 126 -2.76 8.35 -4.13
C PHE A 126 -2.78 9.83 -3.70
N TYR A 127 -2.57 10.76 -4.63
CA TYR A 127 -2.56 12.20 -4.37
C TYR A 127 -3.95 12.80 -4.14
N ASP A 128 -5.00 12.12 -4.61
CA ASP A 128 -6.38 12.56 -4.38
C ASP A 128 -6.90 12.15 -2.99
N LEU A 129 -6.21 11.25 -2.28
CA LEU A 129 -6.67 10.69 -1.01
C LEU A 129 -6.91 11.76 0.04
N GLU A 130 -8.03 11.64 0.75
CA GLU A 130 -8.39 12.54 1.84
C GLU A 130 -7.38 12.40 2.99
N SER A 131 -6.89 13.54 3.48
CA SER A 131 -5.89 13.60 4.56
C SER A 131 -6.51 13.95 5.91
N SER A 132 -7.78 14.39 5.95
CA SER A 132 -8.52 14.84 7.15
C SER A 132 -7.75 15.85 7.99
N ARG A 133 -6.83 16.61 7.37
CA ARG A 133 -5.76 17.38 8.04
C ARG A 133 -6.29 18.52 8.93
N VAL A 134 -7.56 18.89 8.80
CA VAL A 134 -8.20 20.01 9.49
C VAL A 134 -8.73 19.61 10.89
N ASP A 135 -8.93 18.33 11.18
CA ASP A 135 -9.48 17.85 12.47
C ASP A 135 -8.43 17.38 13.49
N TRP A 136 -7.14 17.44 13.15
CA TRP A 136 -6.05 17.08 14.09
C TRP A 136 -5.77 18.23 15.05
N THR A 137 -6.73 18.56 15.91
CA THR A 137 -6.50 19.48 17.04
C THR A 137 -5.80 18.72 18.17
N GLY A 138 -4.70 19.31 18.64
CA GLY A 138 -3.64 18.63 19.37
C GLY A 138 -4.03 18.08 20.74
N ASN A 139 -3.61 16.83 21.00
CA ASN A 139 -2.92 16.40 22.21
C ASN A 139 -2.74 14.87 22.15
N THR A 140 -1.57 14.38 21.76
CA THR A 140 -1.05 13.10 22.25
C THR A 140 0.46 13.10 22.09
N GLY A 141 1.16 13.01 23.20
CA GLY A 141 2.59 12.70 23.22
C GLY A 141 2.90 11.43 22.43
N GLU A 142 4.14 11.36 21.98
CA GLU A 142 4.76 10.28 21.19
C GLU A 142 4.61 10.39 19.67
N GLY A 143 5.64 10.97 19.04
CA GLY A 143 6.12 10.48 17.75
C GLY A 143 5.64 11.20 16.48
N MET A 144 5.48 12.52 16.49
CA MET A 144 5.38 13.28 15.23
C MET A 144 6.75 13.35 14.54
N VAL A 145 6.85 12.77 13.35
CA VAL A 145 7.83 13.22 12.34
C VAL A 145 7.19 14.40 11.63
N VAL A 146 7.56 15.60 12.05
CA VAL A 146 7.32 16.80 11.24
C VAL A 146 8.24 16.67 10.04
N ILE A 147 7.69 16.36 8.86
CA ILE A 147 8.41 16.54 7.61
C ILE A 147 8.36 18.05 7.34
N GLU A 148 9.27 18.79 7.97
CA GLU A 148 9.57 20.15 7.51
C GLU A 148 10.02 20.02 6.06
N GLN A 149 9.30 20.68 5.17
CA GLN A 149 9.71 20.82 3.77
C GLN A 149 10.98 21.66 3.75
N TYR A 150 12.15 21.03 3.89
CA TYR A 150 13.39 21.68 3.53
C TYR A 150 13.45 21.79 2.01
N PRO A 151 13.67 22.98 1.44
CA PRO A 151 13.85 23.11 0.01
C PRO A 151 15.07 22.29 -0.42
N TRP A 152 14.88 21.42 -1.42
CA TRP A 152 15.95 20.68 -2.06
C TRP A 152 16.94 21.69 -2.64
N LYS A 153 18.15 21.72 -2.08
CA LYS A 153 19.26 22.41 -2.74
C LYS A 153 19.86 21.43 -3.74
N ASP A 154 19.68 21.74 -5.02
CA ASP A 154 20.36 21.07 -6.12
C ASP A 154 21.88 21.11 -5.88
N GLY A 155 22.53 19.98 -6.07
CA GLY A 155 23.99 19.83 -6.10
C GLY A 155 24.44 19.45 -7.50
#